data_AF-A0AAW0KK27-F1
#
_entry.id   AF-A0AAW0KK27-F1
#
_cell.length_a   1.000
_cell.length_b   1.000
_cell.length_c   1.000
_cell.angle_alpha   90.00
_cell.angle_beta   90.00
_cell.angle_gamma   90.00
#
_symmetry.space_group_name_H-M   'P 1'
#
loop_
_entity.id
_entity.type
_entity.pdbx_description
1 polymer ?
#
loop_
_entity_poly.entity_id
_entity_poly.type
_entity_poly.pdbx_seq_one_letter_code
_entity_poly.pdbx_strand_id
1 'polypeptide(L)'
;MEFDLTPKFAQKLFEGDGGSYYSWSSSEFPLLRETKVGAGKLVLQPRGFALPHYADSSKIGYVLQGSDGVVGMVLPNTAEEVVLKLKKGDVVPVVLGSVSWWFNDGDSELVIVFLGETSKSYIPGEFTYFILGGAQSIMGGFSPDFISRAYNVNKDDANKLAKSQTGFLIIKLQDGKRLAKPNKDNTNKLVYNINVAVPDIDVKHGGLVTSLTEAKFPFLGQVELIAKLVKLDAKAMSSPIYTTDSSVQLIYVVKGTCQVQIVGINGKQVLDTELKPGHLLVVPKFFVDAKVAGRDGLEYFSIITTSKSFPQCFRRVWGTFQVKYWKEQNPHPSRGLISLQIKYNAVWGDGIVGMVVLKLKKGDVIPVAMGTVSWWFNDGDSEFVIWGSTVQGIMGGFSPEFLSRAYKMNKDEANKLAKIQTGVLIIKLQEGKTMPKPNENNTNKLVYNIEAALPDILVKNGGQVTTSTEAKFPFLDQVELSAKLVKLNANAMFSPTYTTDSSVQLIYFVKGIGQIQIVGINGKQVLDTEVKPGHLLVVPRFFVVAKLAGGGGLESFSVTTSRK
;
A
#
# COMPACT_ATOMS: atom_id res chain seq x y z
N MET A 1 16.46 -3.27 -8.29
CA MET A 1 16.13 -4.27 -7.26
C MET A 1 15.16 -5.24 -7.91
N GLU A 2 15.55 -6.50 -8.06
CA GLU A 2 14.67 -7.55 -8.59
C GLU A 2 14.12 -8.32 -7.40
N PHE A 3 12.80 -8.35 -7.25
CA PHE A 3 12.12 -9.11 -6.21
C PHE A 3 11.78 -10.51 -6.74
N ASP A 4 12.02 -11.56 -5.96
CA ASP A 4 11.43 -12.87 -6.23
C ASP A 4 9.94 -12.84 -5.85
N LEU A 5 9.08 -12.68 -6.85
CA LEU A 5 7.62 -12.66 -6.70
C LEU A 5 7.00 -14.06 -6.82
N THR A 6 7.81 -15.13 -6.90
CA THR A 6 7.32 -16.49 -7.13
C THR A 6 6.36 -16.88 -6.00
N PRO A 7 5.12 -17.31 -6.31
CA PRO A 7 4.17 -17.72 -5.29
C PRO A 7 4.67 -18.96 -4.55
N LYS A 8 4.38 -19.04 -3.24
CA LYS A 8 4.85 -20.13 -2.38
C LYS A 8 3.68 -20.82 -1.69
N PHE A 9 3.84 -22.10 -1.38
CA PHE A 9 2.96 -22.83 -0.46
C PHE A 9 3.43 -22.64 0.99
N ALA A 10 2.51 -22.78 1.94
CA ALA A 10 2.88 -22.77 3.35
C ALA A 10 3.64 -24.04 3.73
N GLN A 11 4.62 -23.90 4.61
CA GLN A 11 5.33 -25.01 5.23
C GLN A 11 4.68 -25.40 6.54
N LYS A 12 4.67 -26.70 6.85
CA LYS A 12 4.16 -27.19 8.13
C LYS A 12 5.17 -26.87 9.23
N LEU A 13 4.78 -26.07 10.22
CA LEU A 13 5.60 -25.75 11.39
C LEU A 13 5.27 -26.65 12.59
N PHE A 14 4.02 -27.08 12.69
CA PHE A 14 3.56 -27.91 13.80
C PHE A 14 2.52 -28.92 13.33
N GLU A 15 2.56 -30.12 13.91
CA GLU A 15 1.58 -31.19 13.73
C GLU A 15 1.36 -31.93 15.04
N GLY A 16 0.09 -32.22 15.35
CA GLY A 16 -0.31 -33.08 16.46
C GLY A 16 -1.76 -33.50 16.33
N ASP A 17 -2.24 -34.31 17.27
CA ASP A 17 -3.59 -34.94 17.20
C ASP A 17 -4.75 -33.95 17.09
N GLY A 18 -4.57 -32.73 17.60
CA GLY A 18 -5.57 -31.66 17.55
C GLY A 18 -5.56 -30.88 16.24
N GLY A 19 -4.51 -30.99 15.42
CA GLY A 19 -4.38 -30.19 14.20
C GLY A 19 -2.95 -29.84 13.83
N SER A 20 -2.81 -28.90 12.91
CA SER A 20 -1.53 -28.46 12.37
C SER A 20 -1.51 -26.95 12.19
N TYR A 21 -0.30 -26.38 12.24
CA TYR A 21 -0.06 -24.98 11.90
C TYR A 21 0.97 -24.89 10.78
N TYR A 22 0.66 -24.09 9.77
CA TYR A 22 1.53 -23.84 8.63
C TYR A 22 1.90 -22.36 8.57
N SER A 23 3.11 -22.06 8.10
CA SER A 23 3.61 -20.69 7.93
C SER A 23 4.29 -20.52 6.59
N TRP A 24 4.33 -19.28 6.11
CA TRP A 24 5.23 -18.88 5.04
C TRP A 24 6.44 -18.19 5.66
N SER A 25 7.60 -18.87 5.64
CA SER A 25 8.81 -18.31 6.24
C SER A 25 9.36 -17.16 5.41
N SER A 26 9.81 -16.11 6.09
CA SER A 26 10.55 -15.00 5.51
C SER A 26 11.92 -15.39 4.95
N SER A 27 12.43 -16.58 5.30
CA SER A 27 13.68 -17.11 4.73
C SER A 27 13.49 -17.67 3.32
N GLU A 28 12.37 -18.35 3.07
CA GLU A 28 12.04 -18.94 1.76
C GLU A 28 11.21 -18.02 0.87
N PHE A 29 10.53 -17.06 1.48
CA PHE A 29 9.83 -15.99 0.80
C PHE A 29 10.31 -14.62 1.31
N PRO A 30 11.55 -14.18 0.97
CA PRO A 30 12.16 -12.95 1.49
C PRO A 30 11.33 -11.69 1.27
N LEU A 31 10.50 -11.69 0.23
CA LEU A 31 9.60 -10.60 -0.08
C LEU A 31 8.64 -10.27 1.08
N LEU A 32 8.23 -11.26 1.88
CA LEU A 32 7.42 -11.02 3.09
C LEU A 32 8.13 -10.10 4.08
N ARG A 33 9.44 -10.26 4.26
CA ARG A 33 10.28 -9.41 5.12
C ARG A 33 10.40 -8.00 4.58
N GLU A 34 10.67 -7.88 3.27
CA GLU A 34 10.87 -6.59 2.60
C GLU A 34 9.59 -5.75 2.56
N THR A 35 8.45 -6.42 2.36
CA THR A 35 7.13 -5.80 2.29
C THR A 35 6.42 -5.75 3.64
N LYS A 36 7.01 -6.35 4.69
CA LYS A 36 6.51 -6.35 6.06
C LYS A 36 5.08 -6.88 6.19
N VAL A 37 4.79 -7.96 5.49
CA VAL A 37 3.52 -8.70 5.61
C VAL A 37 3.80 -10.16 5.94
N GLY A 38 2.87 -10.80 6.64
CA GLY A 38 3.00 -12.19 7.09
C GLY A 38 1.73 -12.99 6.81
N ALA A 39 1.90 -14.32 6.76
CA ALA A 39 0.80 -15.24 6.60
C ALA A 39 0.99 -16.51 7.44
N GLY A 40 -0.13 -17.08 7.88
CA GLY A 40 -0.18 -18.37 8.56
C GLY A 40 -1.46 -19.12 8.22
N LYS A 41 -1.49 -20.43 8.42
CA LYS A 41 -2.66 -21.26 8.18
C LYS A 41 -2.84 -22.24 9.34
N LEU A 42 -3.96 -22.09 10.05
CA LEU A 42 -4.37 -22.96 11.14
C LEU A 42 -5.34 -24.02 10.63
N VAL A 43 -5.06 -25.28 10.95
CA VAL A 43 -5.94 -26.42 10.68
C VAL A 43 -6.22 -27.10 12.02
N LEU A 44 -7.50 -27.15 12.41
CA LEU A 44 -7.94 -27.85 13.62
C LEU A 44 -8.79 -29.05 13.22
N GLN A 45 -8.38 -30.23 13.66
CA GLN A 45 -9.21 -31.43 13.61
C GLN A 45 -10.44 -31.26 14.52
N PRO A 46 -11.50 -32.08 14.38
CA PRO A 46 -12.59 -32.11 15.36
C PRO A 46 -12.02 -32.21 16.78
N ARG A 47 -12.50 -31.35 17.68
CA ARG A 47 -12.01 -31.21 19.08
C ARG A 47 -10.58 -30.67 19.21
N GLY A 48 -9.99 -30.18 18.13
CA GLY A 48 -8.72 -29.47 18.11
C GLY A 48 -8.82 -28.12 18.82
N PHE A 49 -7.84 -27.81 19.66
CA PHE A 49 -7.77 -26.60 20.46
C PHE A 49 -6.38 -25.97 20.35
N ALA A 50 -6.29 -24.81 19.70
CA ALA A 50 -5.10 -23.98 19.74
C ALA A 50 -5.05 -23.23 21.08
N LEU A 51 -3.97 -23.45 21.82
CA LEU A 51 -3.78 -22.93 23.17
C LEU A 51 -3.85 -21.38 23.20
N PRO A 52 -4.27 -20.77 24.32
CA PRO A 52 -4.32 -19.31 24.45
C PRO A 52 -2.97 -18.65 24.16
N HIS A 53 -2.97 -17.67 23.26
CA HIS A 53 -1.78 -16.96 22.82
C HIS A 53 -2.09 -15.54 22.35
N TYR A 54 -1.10 -14.65 22.41
CA TYR A 54 -1.11 -13.39 21.67
C TYR A 54 -0.01 -13.38 20.61
N ALA A 55 -0.02 -12.39 19.72
CA ALA A 55 0.98 -12.25 18.67
C ALA A 55 1.44 -10.80 18.50
N ASP A 56 2.64 -10.64 17.95
CA ASP A 56 3.30 -9.36 17.65
C ASP A 56 2.78 -8.65 16.38
N SER A 57 1.62 -9.08 15.85
CA SER A 57 1.08 -8.62 14.58
C SER A 57 -0.45 -8.52 14.59
N SER A 58 -0.95 -7.44 13.98
CA SER A 58 -2.34 -7.32 13.55
C SER A 58 -2.56 -8.14 12.29
N LYS A 59 -3.65 -8.91 12.26
CA LYS A 59 -3.94 -9.84 11.16
C LYS A 59 -5.44 -10.09 11.05
N ILE A 60 -5.84 -10.64 9.91
CA ILE A 60 -7.21 -11.05 9.61
C ILE A 60 -7.21 -12.56 9.37
N GLY A 61 -8.04 -13.29 10.12
CA GLY A 61 -8.37 -14.68 9.86
C GLY A 61 -9.54 -14.80 8.88
N TYR A 62 -9.38 -15.55 7.80
CA TYR A 62 -10.46 -15.94 6.90
C TYR A 62 -10.72 -17.45 7.00
N VAL A 63 -11.96 -17.81 7.36
CA VAL A 63 -12.36 -19.20 7.56
C VAL A 63 -12.63 -19.86 6.21
N LEU A 64 -11.71 -20.70 5.76
CA LEU A 64 -11.75 -21.43 4.48
C LEU A 64 -12.73 -22.61 4.52
N GLN A 65 -12.79 -23.29 5.67
CA GLN A 65 -13.59 -24.51 5.89
C GLN A 65 -14.00 -24.63 7.36
N GLY A 66 -15.11 -25.32 7.61
CA GLY A 66 -15.67 -25.58 8.93
C GLY A 66 -17.02 -24.87 9.15
N SER A 67 -17.91 -25.49 9.92
CA SER A 67 -19.23 -24.93 10.27
C SER A 67 -19.31 -24.46 11.72
N ASP A 68 -18.47 -25.02 12.59
CA ASP A 68 -18.64 -24.94 14.04
C ASP A 68 -17.36 -24.55 14.80
N GLY A 69 -16.55 -23.68 14.20
CA GLY A 69 -15.41 -23.10 14.89
C GLY A 69 -15.81 -22.17 16.03
N VAL A 70 -14.93 -22.04 17.02
CA VAL A 70 -15.07 -21.12 18.15
C VAL A 70 -13.75 -20.42 18.39
N VAL A 71 -13.80 -19.10 18.62
CA VAL A 71 -12.65 -18.33 19.07
C VAL A 71 -13.00 -17.57 20.33
N GLY A 72 -12.16 -17.66 21.36
CA GLY A 72 -12.20 -16.75 22.50
C GLY A 72 -11.12 -15.69 22.35
N MET A 73 -11.43 -14.45 22.69
CA MET A 73 -10.51 -13.32 22.60
C MET A 73 -10.62 -12.43 23.83
N VAL A 74 -9.47 -11.94 24.32
CA VAL A 74 -9.37 -10.83 25.28
C VAL A 74 -8.63 -9.70 24.59
N LEU A 75 -9.32 -8.57 24.37
CA LEU A 75 -8.77 -7.43 23.65
C LEU A 75 -7.85 -6.59 24.56
N PRO A 76 -6.84 -5.88 24.03
CA PRO A 76 -5.79 -5.22 24.83
C PRO A 76 -6.29 -4.23 25.90
N ASN A 77 -7.48 -3.66 25.71
CA ASN A 77 -8.05 -2.62 26.59
C ASN A 77 -9.25 -3.12 27.41
N THR A 78 -9.50 -4.44 27.45
CA THR A 78 -10.65 -5.02 28.15
C THR A 78 -10.22 -6.23 28.97
N ALA A 79 -10.78 -6.39 30.17
CA ALA A 79 -10.62 -7.62 30.95
C ALA A 79 -11.63 -8.72 30.56
N GLU A 80 -12.64 -8.38 29.77
CA GLU A 80 -13.69 -9.30 29.37
C GLU A 80 -13.27 -10.17 28.19
N GLU A 81 -13.54 -11.46 28.31
CA GLU A 81 -13.42 -12.41 27.22
C GLU A 81 -14.67 -12.37 26.34
N VAL A 82 -14.47 -12.27 25.03
CA VAL A 82 -15.51 -12.48 24.03
C VAL A 82 -15.32 -13.84 23.37
N VAL A 83 -16.39 -14.62 23.31
CA VAL A 83 -16.39 -15.93 22.66
C VAL A 83 -17.29 -15.87 21.44
N LEU A 84 -16.74 -16.17 20.28
CA LEU A 84 -17.35 -15.94 18.97
C LEU A 84 -17.50 -17.26 18.23
N LYS A 85 -18.61 -17.41 17.50
CA LYS A 85 -18.86 -18.56 16.63
C LYS A 85 -18.31 -18.27 15.24
N LEU A 86 -17.67 -19.27 14.63
CA LEU A 86 -17.03 -19.18 13.33
C LEU A 86 -17.57 -20.26 12.38
N LYS A 87 -17.78 -19.86 11.12
CA LYS A 87 -18.11 -20.73 10.00
C LYS A 87 -17.40 -20.26 8.74
N LYS A 88 -17.39 -21.11 7.71
CA LYS A 88 -16.82 -20.79 6.40
C LYS A 88 -17.30 -19.43 5.87
N GLY A 89 -16.34 -18.65 5.39
CA GLY A 89 -16.56 -17.30 4.87
C GLY A 89 -16.48 -16.20 5.92
N ASP A 90 -16.33 -16.54 7.19
CA ASP A 90 -16.13 -15.55 8.25
C ASP A 90 -14.74 -14.92 8.17
N VAL A 91 -14.73 -13.60 8.39
CA VAL A 91 -13.55 -12.75 8.50
C VAL A 91 -13.47 -12.28 9.95
N VAL A 92 -12.33 -12.54 10.58
CA VAL A 92 -12.08 -12.27 12.01
C VAL A 92 -10.82 -11.41 12.15
N PRO A 93 -10.94 -10.12 12.46
CA PRO A 93 -9.80 -9.28 12.80
C PRO A 93 -9.19 -9.70 14.15
N VAL A 94 -7.88 -9.85 14.19
CA VAL A 94 -7.11 -10.13 15.40
C VAL A 94 -6.18 -8.95 15.66
N VAL A 95 -6.58 -8.10 16.61
CA VAL A 95 -5.87 -6.87 16.98
C VAL A 95 -4.54 -7.23 17.65
N LEU A 96 -3.49 -6.46 17.34
CA LEU A 96 -2.17 -6.56 17.97
C LEU A 96 -2.28 -6.67 19.50
N GLY A 97 -1.62 -7.66 20.08
CA GLY A 97 -1.61 -7.89 21.53
C GLY A 97 -2.86 -8.56 22.11
N SER A 98 -3.90 -8.84 21.32
CA SER A 98 -5.06 -9.61 21.81
C SER A 98 -4.65 -11.03 22.16
N VAL A 99 -5.06 -11.52 23.33
CA VAL A 99 -4.99 -12.95 23.66
C VAL A 99 -6.15 -13.64 22.96
N SER A 100 -5.90 -14.77 22.31
CA SER A 100 -6.92 -15.59 21.68
C SER A 100 -6.65 -17.09 21.82
N TRP A 101 -7.71 -17.89 21.82
CA TRP A 101 -7.67 -19.34 21.65
C TRP A 101 -8.68 -19.77 20.60
N TRP A 102 -8.42 -20.89 19.94
CA TRP A 102 -9.22 -21.35 18.80
C TRP A 102 -9.61 -22.80 18.99
N PHE A 103 -10.87 -23.13 18.73
CA PHE A 103 -11.41 -24.43 18.98
C PHE A 103 -12.29 -24.89 17.82
N ASN A 104 -12.21 -26.17 17.49
CA ASN A 104 -13.12 -26.80 16.55
C ASN A 104 -14.17 -27.63 17.31
N ASP A 105 -15.38 -27.07 17.41
CA ASP A 105 -16.55 -27.74 17.99
C ASP A 105 -17.38 -28.48 16.94
N GLY A 106 -16.88 -28.55 15.70
CA GLY A 106 -17.50 -29.27 14.59
C GLY A 106 -17.02 -30.70 14.42
N ASP A 107 -17.61 -31.37 13.44
CA ASP A 107 -17.35 -32.74 13.02
C ASP A 107 -16.37 -32.85 11.84
N SER A 108 -16.01 -31.73 11.22
CA SER A 108 -15.09 -31.62 10.09
C SER A 108 -13.94 -30.67 10.42
N GLU A 109 -12.87 -30.70 9.61
CA GLU A 109 -11.72 -29.81 9.82
C GLU A 109 -12.12 -28.33 9.72
N LEU A 110 -11.67 -27.54 10.69
CA LEU A 110 -11.72 -26.09 10.66
C LEU A 110 -10.40 -25.56 10.08
N VAL A 111 -10.47 -24.81 8.99
CA VAL A 111 -9.28 -24.27 8.31
C VAL A 111 -9.38 -22.76 8.22
N ILE A 112 -8.38 -22.06 8.75
CA ILE A 112 -8.33 -20.58 8.77
C ILE A 112 -6.99 -20.12 8.21
N VAL A 113 -7.02 -19.23 7.24
CA VAL A 113 -5.82 -18.51 6.78
C VAL A 113 -5.75 -17.15 7.46
N PHE A 114 -4.60 -16.83 8.04
CA PHE A 114 -4.29 -15.54 8.63
C PHE A 114 -3.38 -14.76 7.70
N LEU A 115 -3.77 -13.55 7.35
CA LEU A 115 -2.97 -12.60 6.58
C LEU A 115 -2.84 -11.32 7.40
N GLY A 116 -1.65 -10.72 7.48
CA GLY A 116 -1.44 -9.58 8.36
C GLY A 116 -0.22 -8.74 8.05
N GLU A 117 -0.08 -7.65 8.80
CA GLU A 117 1.07 -6.74 8.74
C GLU A 117 2.08 -7.07 9.85
N THR A 118 3.35 -7.04 9.50
CA THR A 118 4.47 -7.40 10.38
C THR A 118 5.47 -6.26 10.50
N SER A 119 5.04 -5.01 10.28
CA SER A 119 5.93 -3.84 10.33
C SER A 119 6.46 -3.53 11.72
N LYS A 120 5.78 -4.05 12.75
CA LYS A 120 6.10 -3.96 14.17
C LYS A 120 6.51 -5.32 14.78
N SER A 121 6.58 -6.39 13.98
CA SER A 121 6.94 -7.74 14.44
C SER A 121 8.43 -7.87 14.74
N TYR A 122 8.80 -8.79 15.63
CA TYR A 122 10.20 -9.11 15.94
C TYR A 122 10.94 -9.67 14.73
N ILE A 123 10.24 -10.49 13.93
CA ILE A 123 10.74 -11.08 12.69
C ILE A 123 9.86 -10.53 11.56
N PRO A 124 10.32 -9.52 10.80
CA PRO A 124 9.52 -9.01 9.69
C PRO A 124 9.28 -10.12 8.65
N GLY A 125 8.02 -10.27 8.24
CA GLY A 125 7.56 -11.32 7.35
C GLY A 125 6.89 -12.51 8.05
N GLU A 126 6.95 -12.59 9.39
CA GLU A 126 6.44 -13.73 10.16
C GLU A 126 5.61 -13.27 11.36
N PHE A 127 4.73 -14.16 11.83
CA PHE A 127 3.97 -13.95 13.07
C PHE A 127 4.69 -14.64 14.23
N THR A 128 5.02 -13.87 15.27
CA THR A 128 5.56 -14.44 16.51
C THR A 128 4.43 -14.65 17.50
N TYR A 129 4.24 -15.89 17.96
CA TYR A 129 3.23 -16.24 18.94
C TYR A 129 3.83 -16.39 20.34
N PHE A 130 3.13 -15.85 21.33
CA PHE A 130 3.47 -15.95 22.75
C PHE A 130 2.40 -16.79 23.43
N ILE A 131 2.70 -18.06 23.66
CA ILE A 131 1.73 -19.02 24.19
C ILE A 131 1.67 -18.88 25.72
N LEU A 132 0.47 -18.81 26.28
CA LEU A 132 0.27 -18.60 27.71
C LEU A 132 0.39 -19.90 28.53
N GLY A 133 0.09 -21.05 27.93
CA GLY A 133 0.19 -22.37 28.55
C GLY A 133 0.81 -23.38 27.59
N GLY A 134 1.23 -24.55 28.07
CA GLY A 134 1.89 -25.55 27.23
C GLY A 134 3.41 -25.59 27.37
N ALA A 135 4.04 -26.46 26.58
CA ALA A 135 5.49 -26.68 26.60
C ALA A 135 6.30 -25.41 26.26
N GLN A 136 5.73 -24.48 25.48
CA GLN A 136 6.32 -23.17 25.17
C GLN A 136 5.65 -22.01 25.92
N SER A 137 5.04 -22.30 27.08
CA SER A 137 4.39 -21.28 27.90
C SER A 137 5.36 -20.20 28.34
N ILE A 138 4.99 -18.93 28.14
CA ILE A 138 5.69 -17.79 28.74
C ILE A 138 5.60 -17.81 30.27
N MET A 139 4.53 -18.38 30.84
CA MET A 139 4.41 -18.57 32.28
C MET A 139 5.45 -19.56 32.79
N GLY A 140 5.77 -20.59 32.01
CA GLY A 140 6.86 -21.54 32.30
C GLY A 140 8.24 -20.89 32.44
N GLY A 141 8.43 -19.69 31.88
CA GLY A 141 9.68 -18.92 32.00
C GLY A 141 9.85 -18.19 33.34
N PHE A 142 8.77 -17.98 34.10
CA PHE A 142 8.83 -17.36 35.43
C PHE A 142 9.03 -18.41 36.52
N SER A 143 9.69 -18.02 37.62
CA SER A 143 9.80 -18.91 38.77
C SER A 143 8.45 -19.06 39.48
N PRO A 144 8.19 -20.21 40.13
CA PRO A 144 6.95 -20.42 40.89
C PRO A 144 6.74 -19.36 41.97
N ASP A 145 7.83 -18.83 42.56
CA ASP A 145 7.79 -17.78 43.58
C ASP A 145 7.27 -16.45 43.01
N PHE A 146 7.68 -16.08 41.78
CA PHE A 146 7.16 -14.88 41.11
C PHE A 146 5.69 -15.02 40.76
N ILE A 147 5.29 -16.16 40.19
CA ILE A 147 3.90 -16.42 39.83
C ILE A 147 3.01 -16.45 41.09
N SER A 148 3.46 -17.15 42.14
CA SER A 148 2.77 -17.24 43.43
C SER A 148 2.47 -15.85 43.99
N ARG A 149 3.45 -14.93 43.98
CA ARG A 149 3.27 -13.56 44.45
C ARG A 149 2.39 -12.72 43.52
N ALA A 150 2.60 -12.83 42.20
CA ALA A 150 1.87 -12.04 41.21
C ALA A 150 0.37 -12.36 41.20
N TYR A 151 0.01 -13.64 41.33
CA TYR A 151 -1.37 -14.12 41.28
C TYR A 151 -1.97 -14.42 42.66
N ASN A 152 -1.20 -14.22 43.74
CA ASN A 152 -1.60 -14.53 45.12
C ASN A 152 -2.10 -15.98 45.29
N VAL A 153 -1.32 -16.94 44.79
CA VAL A 153 -1.59 -18.39 44.89
C VAL A 153 -0.43 -19.10 45.57
N ASN A 154 -0.63 -20.33 46.07
CA ASN A 154 0.48 -21.11 46.63
C ASN A 154 1.44 -21.59 45.51
N LYS A 155 2.62 -22.11 45.90
CA LYS A 155 3.65 -22.53 44.94
C LYS A 155 3.24 -23.73 44.07
N ASP A 156 2.39 -24.61 44.58
CA ASP A 156 1.92 -25.79 43.84
C ASP A 156 0.93 -25.38 42.75
N ASP A 157 0.00 -24.47 43.05
CA ASP A 157 -0.91 -23.86 42.08
C ASP A 157 -0.16 -23.01 41.06
N ALA A 158 0.87 -22.27 41.48
CA ALA A 158 1.77 -21.54 40.56
C ALA A 158 2.49 -22.49 39.59
N ASN A 159 3.03 -23.61 40.10
CA ASN A 159 3.64 -24.65 39.27
C ASN A 159 2.62 -25.28 38.32
N LYS A 160 1.40 -25.55 38.79
CA LYS A 160 0.32 -26.12 37.98
C LYS A 160 -0.09 -25.16 36.86
N LEU A 161 -0.26 -23.88 37.15
CA LEU A 161 -0.58 -22.84 36.17
C LEU A 161 0.48 -22.78 35.06
N ALA A 162 1.76 -22.83 35.43
CA ALA A 162 2.85 -22.70 34.48
C ALA A 162 3.18 -23.98 33.70
N LYS A 163 2.97 -25.17 34.28
CA LYS A 163 3.57 -26.42 33.77
C LYS A 163 2.60 -27.60 33.59
N SER A 164 1.33 -27.49 33.99
CA SER A 164 0.41 -28.64 33.90
C SER A 164 -0.01 -29.00 32.48
N GLN A 165 0.00 -28.03 31.56
CA GLN A 165 -0.25 -28.27 30.15
C GLN A 165 1.07 -28.59 29.46
N THR A 166 1.17 -29.78 28.86
CA THR A 166 2.39 -30.26 28.19
C THR A 166 2.32 -30.21 26.67
N GLY A 167 1.14 -29.93 26.10
CA GLY A 167 0.96 -29.70 24.67
C GLY A 167 1.72 -28.46 24.19
N PHE A 168 2.06 -28.44 22.91
CA PHE A 168 2.93 -27.40 22.35
C PHE A 168 2.14 -26.16 21.89
N LEU A 169 1.40 -26.27 20.78
CA LEU A 169 0.60 -25.19 20.20
C LEU A 169 -0.87 -25.56 20.08
N ILE A 170 -1.13 -26.76 19.56
CA ILE A 170 -2.48 -27.29 19.34
C ILE A 170 -2.57 -28.64 20.05
N ILE A 171 -3.65 -28.84 20.81
CA ILE A 171 -3.96 -30.10 21.49
C ILE A 171 -5.33 -30.61 21.06
N LYS A 172 -5.59 -31.90 21.29
CA LYS A 172 -6.93 -32.46 21.18
C LYS A 172 -7.60 -32.46 22.55
N LEU A 173 -8.79 -31.85 22.65
CA LEU A 173 -9.56 -31.90 23.88
C LEU A 173 -10.27 -33.25 24.02
N GLN A 174 -10.10 -33.89 25.17
CA GLN A 174 -10.82 -35.11 25.53
C GLN A 174 -12.34 -34.90 25.50
N ASP A 175 -13.07 -35.97 25.25
CA ASP A 175 -14.53 -35.96 25.21
C ASP A 175 -15.13 -35.50 26.54
N GLY A 176 -16.28 -34.83 26.47
CA GLY A 176 -16.97 -34.28 27.64
C GLY A 176 -16.44 -32.94 28.16
N LYS A 177 -15.21 -32.52 27.83
CA LYS A 177 -14.73 -31.16 28.14
C LYS A 177 -15.42 -30.12 27.26
N ARG A 178 -16.01 -29.09 27.87
CA ARG A 178 -16.69 -28.00 27.15
C ARG A 178 -15.97 -26.68 27.42
N LEU A 179 -15.89 -25.84 26.39
CA LEU A 179 -15.38 -24.48 26.52
C LEU A 179 -16.54 -23.49 26.73
N ALA A 180 -16.20 -22.24 27.00
CA ALA A 180 -17.16 -21.15 27.09
C ALA A 180 -18.02 -21.07 25.82
N LYS A 181 -19.31 -20.77 25.98
CA LYS A 181 -20.26 -20.76 24.87
C LYS A 181 -20.15 -19.43 24.10
N PRO A 182 -20.22 -19.46 22.75
CA PRO A 182 -20.25 -18.25 21.96
C PRO A 182 -21.44 -17.34 22.30
N ASN A 183 -21.19 -16.04 22.33
CA ASN A 183 -22.23 -15.03 22.42
C ASN A 183 -22.59 -14.52 21.01
N LYS A 184 -23.87 -14.59 20.66
CA LYS A 184 -24.36 -14.23 19.31
C LYS A 184 -24.19 -12.75 19.00
N ASP A 185 -24.44 -11.86 19.96
CA ASP A 185 -24.34 -10.41 19.77
C ASP A 185 -22.89 -9.98 19.57
N ASN A 186 -21.98 -10.56 20.35
CA ASN A 186 -20.54 -10.35 20.17
C ASN A 186 -20.07 -10.90 18.82
N THR A 187 -20.56 -12.08 18.43
CA THR A 187 -20.24 -12.68 17.12
C THR A 187 -20.65 -11.73 15.98
N ASN A 188 -21.87 -11.19 16.00
CA ASN A 188 -22.35 -10.26 14.96
C ASN A 188 -21.56 -8.94 14.89
N LYS A 189 -20.94 -8.52 16.00
CA LYS A 189 -20.15 -7.28 16.06
C LYS A 189 -18.69 -7.47 15.64
N LEU A 190 -18.13 -8.65 15.85
CA LEU A 190 -16.68 -8.90 15.75
C LEU A 190 -16.31 -9.91 14.65
N VAL A 191 -17.30 -10.53 14.01
CA VAL A 191 -17.12 -11.46 12.90
C VAL A 191 -17.99 -11.01 11.73
N TYR A 192 -17.44 -11.01 10.52
CA TYR A 192 -18.16 -10.64 9.32
C TYR A 192 -18.08 -11.74 8.26
N ASN A 193 -19.22 -12.28 7.83
CA ASN A 193 -19.24 -13.30 6.78
C ASN A 193 -19.20 -12.65 5.39
N ILE A 194 -18.02 -12.61 4.77
CA ILE A 194 -17.82 -11.97 3.48
C ILE A 194 -18.40 -12.77 2.30
N ASN A 195 -18.69 -14.08 2.49
CA ASN A 195 -19.25 -14.92 1.45
C ASN A 195 -20.72 -14.62 1.14
N VAL A 196 -21.47 -14.12 2.12
CA VAL A 196 -22.90 -13.75 1.97
C VAL A 196 -23.12 -12.25 1.83
N ALA A 197 -22.05 -11.47 1.87
CA ALA A 197 -22.11 -10.03 1.71
C ALA A 197 -22.42 -9.64 0.26
N VAL A 198 -23.15 -8.54 0.09
CA VAL A 198 -23.43 -7.98 -1.23
C VAL A 198 -22.10 -7.54 -1.87
N PRO A 199 -21.78 -8.01 -3.08
CA PRO A 199 -20.54 -7.63 -3.75
C PRO A 199 -20.54 -6.14 -4.08
N ASP A 200 -19.39 -5.49 -3.98
CA ASP A 200 -19.20 -4.11 -4.43
C ASP A 200 -19.28 -4.00 -5.94
N ILE A 201 -18.89 -5.07 -6.62
CA ILE A 201 -18.77 -5.13 -8.07
C ILE A 201 -19.27 -6.48 -8.50
N ASP A 202 -20.25 -6.45 -9.38
CA ASP A 202 -20.80 -7.61 -10.06
C ASP A 202 -20.72 -7.36 -11.56
N VAL A 203 -19.83 -8.09 -12.22
CA VAL A 203 -19.71 -8.06 -13.68
C VAL A 203 -20.27 -9.37 -14.20
N LYS A 204 -21.38 -9.28 -14.94
CA LYS A 204 -21.99 -10.43 -15.61
C LYS A 204 -20.94 -11.17 -16.47
N HIS A 205 -20.76 -12.47 -16.22
CA HIS A 205 -19.74 -13.32 -16.86
C HIS A 205 -18.27 -12.92 -16.62
N GLY A 206 -18.03 -11.99 -15.70
CA GLY A 206 -16.71 -11.52 -15.30
C GLY A 206 -16.36 -11.89 -13.86
N GLY A 207 -17.36 -11.94 -12.97
CA GLY A 207 -17.22 -12.33 -11.58
C GLY A 207 -17.58 -11.24 -10.58
N LEU A 208 -17.30 -11.52 -9.31
CA LEU A 208 -17.69 -10.76 -8.14
C LEU A 208 -16.47 -10.26 -7.35
N VAL A 209 -16.55 -9.03 -6.86
CA VAL A 209 -15.59 -8.46 -5.92
C VAL A 209 -16.33 -7.96 -4.70
N THR A 210 -15.95 -8.46 -3.53
CA THR A 210 -16.44 -8.00 -2.25
C THR A 210 -15.26 -7.50 -1.43
N SER A 211 -15.29 -6.22 -1.07
CA SER A 211 -14.31 -5.56 -0.22
C SER A 211 -14.92 -5.29 1.14
N LEU A 212 -14.13 -5.52 2.19
CA LEU A 212 -14.48 -5.23 3.57
C LEU A 212 -13.55 -4.11 4.06
N THR A 213 -14.17 -3.00 4.43
CA THR A 213 -13.51 -1.79 4.94
C THR A 213 -14.08 -1.46 6.32
N GLU A 214 -13.44 -0.56 7.05
CA GLU A 214 -13.97 -0.04 8.33
C GLU A 214 -15.40 0.49 8.19
N ALA A 215 -15.73 1.14 7.08
CA ALA A 215 -17.10 1.65 6.84
C ALA A 215 -18.17 0.55 6.79
N LYS A 216 -17.84 -0.65 6.31
CA LYS A 216 -18.75 -1.80 6.28
C LYS A 216 -18.69 -2.66 7.53
N PHE A 217 -17.53 -2.68 8.17
CA PHE A 217 -17.25 -3.48 9.35
C PHE A 217 -16.31 -2.70 10.28
N PRO A 218 -16.87 -1.88 11.19
CA PRO A 218 -16.09 -0.93 12.00
C PRO A 218 -14.97 -1.58 12.81
N PHE A 219 -15.15 -2.81 13.27
CA PHE A 219 -14.11 -3.53 14.03
C PHE A 219 -12.84 -3.78 13.21
N LEU A 220 -12.93 -3.81 11.87
CA LEU A 220 -11.76 -3.91 10.99
C LEU A 220 -10.79 -2.73 11.13
N GLY A 221 -11.29 -1.54 11.52
CA GLY A 221 -10.44 -0.36 11.76
C GLY A 221 -9.36 -0.61 12.82
N GLN A 222 -9.60 -1.52 13.76
CA GLN A 222 -8.64 -1.88 14.82
C GLN A 222 -7.40 -2.62 14.31
N VAL A 223 -7.44 -3.18 13.10
CA VAL A 223 -6.28 -3.85 12.49
C VAL A 223 -5.63 -3.03 11.37
N GLU A 224 -6.22 -1.91 10.96
CA GLU A 224 -5.72 -1.01 9.89
C GLU A 224 -5.52 -1.71 8.52
N LEU A 225 -6.34 -2.72 8.23
CA LEU A 225 -6.27 -3.52 7.00
C LEU A 225 -7.61 -3.48 6.24
N ILE A 226 -7.54 -3.69 4.93
CA ILE A 226 -8.72 -4.02 4.10
C ILE A 226 -8.66 -5.49 3.75
N ALA A 227 -9.81 -6.18 3.79
CA ALA A 227 -9.97 -7.53 3.27
C ALA A 227 -10.76 -7.51 1.95
N LYS A 228 -10.45 -8.45 1.06
CA LYS A 228 -11.11 -8.58 -0.23
C LYS A 228 -11.28 -10.04 -0.60
N LEU A 229 -12.51 -10.41 -0.97
CA LEU A 229 -12.83 -11.67 -1.61
C LEU A 229 -13.12 -11.41 -3.09
N VAL A 230 -12.46 -12.15 -3.97
CA VAL A 230 -12.67 -12.06 -5.41
C VAL A 230 -13.02 -13.43 -5.96
N LYS A 231 -14.07 -13.48 -6.77
CA LYS A 231 -14.53 -14.67 -7.50
C LYS A 231 -14.60 -14.33 -8.98
N LEU A 232 -13.68 -14.83 -9.79
CA LEU A 232 -13.71 -14.65 -11.24
C LEU A 232 -14.34 -15.88 -11.89
N ASP A 233 -15.24 -15.62 -12.83
CA ASP A 233 -15.84 -16.67 -13.67
C ASP A 233 -14.77 -17.34 -14.55
N ALA A 234 -15.11 -18.50 -15.11
CA ALA A 234 -14.23 -19.22 -16.02
C ALA A 234 -13.72 -18.32 -17.16
N LYS A 235 -12.40 -18.28 -17.36
CA LYS A 235 -11.71 -17.45 -18.37
C LYS A 235 -11.87 -15.93 -18.20
N ALA A 236 -12.54 -15.46 -17.15
CA ALA A 236 -12.67 -14.04 -16.86
C ALA A 236 -11.34 -13.42 -16.42
N MET A 237 -11.25 -12.10 -16.49
CA MET A 237 -10.00 -11.36 -16.27
C MET A 237 -10.15 -10.29 -15.20
N SER A 238 -9.14 -10.22 -14.34
CA SER A 238 -8.75 -9.01 -13.63
C SER A 238 -7.95 -8.08 -14.52
N SER A 239 -8.51 -6.90 -14.82
CA SER A 239 -7.79 -5.86 -15.57
C SER A 239 -6.49 -5.47 -14.84
N PRO A 240 -5.47 -4.97 -15.56
CA PRO A 240 -4.24 -4.46 -14.93
C PRO A 240 -4.53 -3.37 -13.89
N ILE A 241 -4.21 -3.64 -12.63
CA ILE A 241 -4.45 -2.74 -11.50
C ILE A 241 -3.22 -2.62 -10.60
N TYR A 242 -3.11 -1.51 -9.86
CA TYR A 242 -2.06 -1.29 -8.87
C TYR A 242 -2.60 -0.50 -7.66
N THR A 243 -1.89 -0.57 -6.54
CA THR A 243 -2.20 0.23 -5.35
C THR A 243 -1.62 1.65 -5.46
N THR A 244 -2.38 2.67 -5.08
CA THR A 244 -1.98 4.08 -5.21
C THR A 244 -1.36 4.68 -3.95
N ASP A 245 -1.47 3.99 -2.81
CA ASP A 245 -1.17 4.54 -1.49
C ASP A 245 0.01 3.83 -0.79
N SER A 246 1.01 3.39 -1.56
CA SER A 246 2.18 2.63 -1.07
C SER A 246 1.83 1.31 -0.34
N SER A 247 0.58 0.87 -0.40
CA SER A 247 0.13 -0.36 0.22
C SER A 247 0.56 -1.60 -0.54
N VAL A 248 0.72 -2.70 0.20
CA VAL A 248 1.07 -4.03 -0.30
C VAL A 248 -0.19 -4.87 -0.34
N GLN A 249 -0.37 -5.66 -1.41
CA GLN A 249 -1.45 -6.64 -1.47
C GLN A 249 -0.90 -8.04 -1.21
N LEU A 250 -1.52 -8.76 -0.28
CA LEU A 250 -1.19 -10.15 0.03
C LEU A 250 -2.38 -11.04 -0.36
N ILE A 251 -2.17 -11.96 -1.29
CA ILE A 251 -3.22 -12.75 -1.94
C ILE A 251 -3.03 -14.23 -1.61
N TYR A 252 -4.08 -14.86 -1.07
CA TYR A 252 -4.17 -16.29 -0.88
C TYR A 252 -5.22 -16.89 -1.82
N VAL A 253 -4.81 -17.85 -2.65
CA VAL A 253 -5.70 -18.52 -3.60
C VAL A 253 -6.51 -19.58 -2.88
N VAL A 254 -7.84 -19.44 -2.90
CA VAL A 254 -8.77 -20.31 -2.18
C VAL A 254 -9.19 -21.48 -3.07
N LYS A 255 -9.57 -21.22 -4.32
CA LYS A 255 -10.02 -22.23 -5.30
C LYS A 255 -9.72 -21.83 -6.74
N GLY A 256 -9.75 -22.81 -7.63
CA GLY A 256 -9.52 -22.62 -9.06
C GLY A 256 -8.05 -22.29 -9.37
N THR A 257 -7.79 -21.87 -10.60
CA THR A 257 -6.46 -21.48 -11.05
C THR A 257 -6.53 -20.16 -11.82
N CYS A 258 -5.40 -19.47 -11.95
CA CYS A 258 -5.30 -18.34 -12.87
C CYS A 258 -3.88 -18.14 -13.38
N GLN A 259 -3.75 -17.63 -14.60
CA GLN A 259 -2.49 -17.03 -15.03
C GLN A 259 -2.40 -15.61 -14.43
N VAL A 260 -1.31 -15.30 -13.75
CA VAL A 260 -1.01 -13.95 -13.24
C VAL A 260 0.20 -13.38 -13.97
N GLN A 261 0.11 -12.11 -14.35
CA GLN A 261 1.27 -11.31 -14.79
C GLN A 261 1.46 -10.14 -13.82
N ILE A 262 2.70 -9.88 -13.42
CA ILE A 262 3.08 -8.70 -12.64
C ILE A 262 4.12 -7.89 -13.41
N VAL A 263 3.87 -6.60 -13.52
CA VAL A 263 4.76 -5.60 -14.11
C VAL A 263 5.29 -4.70 -13.01
N GLY A 264 6.61 -4.63 -12.90
CA GLY A 264 7.32 -3.89 -11.86
C GLY A 264 7.89 -2.57 -12.36
N ILE A 265 8.99 -2.16 -11.72
CA ILE A 265 9.72 -0.92 -12.03
C ILE A 265 10.15 -0.92 -13.50
N ASN A 266 10.05 0.25 -14.14
CA ASN A 266 10.37 0.46 -15.56
C ASN A 266 9.52 -0.38 -16.53
N GLY A 267 8.32 -0.82 -16.15
CA GLY A 267 7.44 -1.55 -17.06
C GLY A 267 7.93 -2.96 -17.41
N LYS A 268 8.92 -3.50 -16.70
CA LYS A 268 9.41 -4.87 -16.90
C LYS A 268 8.40 -5.88 -16.35
N GLN A 269 8.05 -6.89 -17.14
CA GLN A 269 7.35 -8.07 -16.64
C GLN A 269 8.28 -8.81 -15.67
N VAL A 270 7.88 -8.89 -14.41
CA VAL A 270 8.68 -9.48 -13.32
C VAL A 270 8.09 -10.80 -12.82
N LEU A 271 6.85 -11.11 -13.18
CA LEU A 271 6.23 -12.41 -12.94
C LEU A 271 5.26 -12.75 -14.07
N ASP A 272 5.27 -14.01 -14.49
CA ASP A 272 4.26 -14.60 -15.36
C ASP A 272 4.15 -16.09 -15.03
N THR A 273 3.12 -16.45 -14.29
CA THR A 273 3.00 -17.81 -13.73
C THR A 273 1.54 -18.20 -13.47
N GLU A 274 1.32 -19.50 -13.28
CA GLU A 274 0.04 -20.03 -12.85
C GLU A 274 -0.07 -20.01 -11.32
N LEU A 275 -1.19 -19.49 -10.81
CA LEU A 275 -1.59 -19.59 -9.42
C LEU A 275 -2.53 -20.78 -9.20
N LYS A 276 -2.32 -21.49 -8.09
CA LYS A 276 -3.07 -22.69 -7.68
C LYS A 276 -3.61 -22.53 -6.26
N PRO A 277 -4.65 -23.29 -5.85
CA PRO A 277 -5.18 -23.23 -4.49
C PRO A 277 -4.07 -23.46 -3.46
N GLY A 278 -4.02 -22.62 -2.42
CA GLY A 278 -2.97 -22.65 -1.40
C GLY A 278 -1.73 -21.81 -1.71
N HIS A 279 -1.57 -21.29 -2.93
CA HIS A 279 -0.52 -20.31 -3.21
C HIS A 279 -0.76 -19.00 -2.46
N LEU A 280 0.32 -18.45 -1.91
CA LEU A 280 0.41 -17.08 -1.44
C LEU A 280 1.20 -16.26 -2.46
N LEU A 281 0.67 -15.10 -2.83
CA LEU A 281 1.29 -14.14 -3.74
C LEU A 281 1.33 -12.76 -3.06
N VAL A 282 2.47 -12.10 -3.12
CA VAL A 282 2.63 -10.71 -2.67
C VAL A 282 2.74 -9.82 -3.91
N VAL A 283 1.92 -8.77 -3.98
CA VAL A 283 2.05 -7.71 -4.99
C VAL A 283 2.62 -6.47 -4.28
N PRO A 284 3.89 -6.09 -4.55
CA PRO A 284 4.50 -4.92 -3.93
C PRO A 284 3.79 -3.62 -4.31
N LYS A 285 4.01 -2.57 -3.51
CA LYS A 285 3.47 -1.24 -3.79
C LYS A 285 3.76 -0.76 -5.21
N PHE A 286 2.75 -0.19 -5.87
CA PHE A 286 2.78 0.30 -7.25
C PHE A 286 3.05 -0.72 -8.34
N PHE A 287 3.28 -2.00 -8.02
CA PHE A 287 3.39 -3.02 -9.06
C PHE A 287 2.02 -3.26 -9.65
N VAL A 288 1.98 -3.46 -10.96
CA VAL A 288 0.72 -3.70 -11.67
C VAL A 288 0.55 -5.19 -11.82
N ASP A 289 -0.59 -5.71 -11.37
CA ASP A 289 -0.94 -7.11 -11.59
C ASP A 289 -2.18 -7.24 -12.48
N ALA A 290 -2.22 -8.31 -13.27
CA ALA A 290 -3.38 -8.74 -14.02
C ALA A 290 -3.53 -10.25 -13.86
N LYS A 291 -4.78 -10.73 -13.85
CA LYS A 291 -5.09 -12.16 -13.64
C LYS A 291 -6.10 -12.64 -14.65
N VAL A 292 -5.93 -13.83 -15.18
CA VAL A 292 -6.90 -14.50 -16.06
C VAL A 292 -7.26 -15.83 -15.42
N ALA A 293 -8.52 -15.99 -15.03
CA ALA A 293 -9.02 -17.22 -14.45
C ALA A 293 -8.90 -18.40 -15.42
N GLY A 294 -8.64 -19.57 -14.86
CA GLY A 294 -8.62 -20.84 -15.57
C GLY A 294 -10.02 -21.28 -16.00
N ARG A 295 -10.15 -22.54 -16.39
CA ARG A 295 -11.43 -23.12 -16.84
C ARG A 295 -12.45 -23.27 -15.72
N ASP A 296 -11.98 -23.43 -14.48
CA ASP A 296 -12.83 -23.63 -13.30
C ASP A 296 -13.10 -22.32 -12.53
N GLY A 297 -12.73 -21.18 -13.10
CA GLY A 297 -12.76 -19.88 -12.43
C GLY A 297 -11.60 -19.72 -11.43
N LEU A 298 -11.70 -18.67 -10.61
CA LEU A 298 -10.73 -18.36 -9.55
C LEU A 298 -11.46 -17.77 -8.35
N GLU A 299 -11.15 -18.25 -7.15
CA GLU A 299 -11.53 -17.62 -5.88
C GLU A 299 -10.26 -17.33 -5.07
N TYR A 300 -10.09 -16.09 -4.62
CA TYR A 300 -8.99 -15.72 -3.75
C TYR A 300 -9.43 -14.73 -2.66
N PHE A 301 -8.79 -14.85 -1.50
CA PHE A 301 -8.91 -13.89 -0.40
C PHE A 301 -7.61 -13.08 -0.33
N SER A 302 -7.70 -11.78 -0.09
CA SER A 302 -6.52 -10.93 0.03
C SER A 302 -6.70 -9.85 1.07
N ILE A 303 -5.58 -9.39 1.61
CA ILE A 303 -5.52 -8.15 2.40
C ILE A 303 -4.73 -7.07 1.68
N ILE A 304 -4.95 -5.83 2.09
CA ILE A 304 -4.18 -4.67 1.67
C ILE A 304 -3.75 -3.93 2.94
N THR A 305 -2.46 -3.56 3.03
CA THR A 305 -1.86 -2.90 4.20
C THR A 305 -2.21 -1.41 4.27
N THR A 306 -3.49 -1.09 4.31
CA THR A 306 -4.03 0.27 4.43
C THR A 306 -5.42 0.23 5.03
N SER A 307 -5.78 1.28 5.76
CA SER A 307 -7.14 1.56 6.21
C SER A 307 -7.93 2.46 5.24
N LYS A 308 -7.28 3.02 4.21
CA LYS A 308 -7.92 3.94 3.24
C LYS A 308 -8.98 3.21 2.41
N SER A 309 -10.23 3.66 2.49
CA SER A 309 -11.39 3.00 1.87
C SER A 309 -11.23 2.65 0.38
N PHE A 310 -11.67 1.46 -0.03
CA PHE A 310 -11.85 1.10 -1.44
C PHE A 310 -12.99 1.95 -2.06
N PRO A 311 -12.92 2.38 -3.34
CA PRO A 311 -11.89 2.13 -4.36
C PRO A 311 -10.69 3.08 -4.33
N GLN A 312 -10.52 3.89 -3.28
CA GLN A 312 -9.55 5.00 -3.28
C GLN A 312 -8.08 4.54 -3.34
N CYS A 313 -7.80 3.29 -2.96
CA CYS A 313 -6.44 2.72 -2.95
C CYS A 313 -6.05 1.96 -4.22
N PHE A 314 -6.95 1.70 -5.18
CA PHE A 314 -6.60 1.02 -6.45
C PHE A 314 -6.85 1.90 -7.67
N ARG A 315 -6.01 1.72 -8.70
CA ARG A 315 -6.25 2.28 -10.03
C ARG A 315 -6.03 1.25 -11.12
N ARG A 316 -6.83 1.36 -12.18
CA ARG A 316 -6.53 0.75 -13.49
C ARG A 316 -5.43 1.53 -14.17
N VAL A 317 -4.53 0.84 -14.86
CA VAL A 317 -3.47 1.49 -15.64
C VAL A 317 -4.10 2.38 -16.72
N TRP A 318 -5.00 1.82 -17.54
CA TRP A 318 -5.79 2.57 -18.53
C TRP A 318 -7.30 2.28 -18.39
N GLY A 319 -8.13 3.30 -18.59
CA GLY A 319 -9.60 3.17 -18.68
C GLY A 319 -10.10 3.04 -20.13
N THR A 320 -11.37 2.65 -20.31
CA THR A 320 -12.03 2.55 -21.64
C THR A 320 -11.98 3.86 -22.42
N PHE A 321 -12.10 4.99 -21.71
CA PHE A 321 -11.95 6.33 -22.30
C PHE A 321 -10.57 6.57 -22.92
N GLN A 322 -9.48 6.13 -22.28
CA GLN A 322 -8.13 6.29 -22.83
C GLN A 322 -7.88 5.39 -24.02
N VAL A 323 -8.43 4.16 -24.00
CA VAL A 323 -8.37 3.26 -25.16
C VAL A 323 -9.17 3.85 -26.32
N LYS A 324 -10.35 4.41 -26.06
CA LYS A 324 -11.17 5.08 -27.07
C LYS A 324 -10.45 6.32 -27.64
N TYR A 325 -9.87 7.18 -26.80
CA TYR A 325 -9.06 8.32 -27.24
C TYR A 325 -7.85 7.88 -28.07
N TRP A 326 -7.16 6.81 -27.64
CA TRP A 326 -6.06 6.22 -28.40
C TRP A 326 -6.50 5.74 -29.78
N LYS A 327 -7.69 5.11 -29.88
CA LYS A 327 -8.29 4.67 -31.15
C LYS A 327 -8.73 5.84 -32.05
N GLU A 328 -9.18 6.95 -31.46
CA GLU A 328 -9.88 8.02 -32.19
C GLU A 328 -9.02 9.17 -32.71
N GLN A 329 -7.74 9.34 -32.28
CA GLN A 329 -6.74 10.28 -32.84
C GLN A 329 -7.35 11.52 -33.58
N ASN A 330 -8.07 12.39 -32.88
CA ASN A 330 -8.75 13.54 -33.50
C ASN A 330 -7.93 14.85 -33.39
N PRO A 331 -7.77 15.62 -34.50
CA PRO A 331 -6.78 16.69 -34.62
C PRO A 331 -7.34 18.08 -34.29
N HIS A 332 -6.67 18.89 -33.46
CA HIS A 332 -6.72 20.37 -33.50
C HIS A 332 -5.53 21.00 -32.73
N PRO A 333 -4.93 22.10 -33.23
CA PRO A 333 -3.72 22.69 -32.67
C PRO A 333 -4.00 23.47 -31.38
N SER A 334 -3.19 23.23 -30.34
CA SER A 334 -2.97 24.21 -29.28
C SER A 334 -1.64 23.94 -28.58
N ARG A 335 -0.91 25.03 -28.32
CA ARG A 335 0.49 25.05 -27.86
C ARG A 335 0.64 25.02 -26.34
N GLY A 336 1.57 24.19 -25.85
CA GLY A 336 2.15 24.16 -24.50
C GLY A 336 1.31 23.42 -23.45
N LEU A 337 1.36 22.09 -23.44
CA LEU A 337 0.26 21.28 -22.92
C LEU A 337 0.69 20.10 -22.04
N ILE A 338 0.10 19.97 -20.85
CA ILE A 338 0.23 18.80 -19.98
C ILE A 338 -1.10 18.11 -19.87
N SER A 339 -1.10 16.78 -19.92
CA SER A 339 -2.27 15.97 -19.57
C SER A 339 -2.02 15.27 -18.23
N LEU A 340 -2.73 15.71 -17.19
CA LEU A 340 -2.71 15.11 -15.86
C LEU A 340 -3.99 14.30 -15.65
N GLN A 341 -3.92 13.00 -15.38
CA GLN A 341 -5.12 12.26 -15.01
C GLN A 341 -5.44 12.45 -13.53
N ILE A 342 -6.40 13.31 -13.21
CA ILE A 342 -6.92 13.45 -11.85
C ILE A 342 -8.37 12.94 -11.77
N LYS A 343 -8.50 11.78 -11.10
CA LYS A 343 -9.67 11.24 -10.36
C LYS A 343 -10.89 10.73 -11.17
N TYR A 344 -11.19 9.43 -11.08
CA TYR A 344 -12.27 8.82 -10.24
C TYR A 344 -12.70 7.40 -10.67
N ASN A 345 -12.88 6.52 -9.67
CA ASN A 345 -13.93 5.52 -9.41
C ASN A 345 -14.37 4.45 -10.43
N ALA A 346 -13.50 3.85 -11.23
CA ALA A 346 -13.81 2.49 -11.71
C ALA A 346 -12.56 1.62 -11.90
N VAL A 347 -12.33 0.77 -10.91
CA VAL A 347 -11.32 -0.30 -10.98
C VAL A 347 -11.86 -1.49 -11.80
N TRP A 348 -13.19 -1.55 -12.01
CA TRP A 348 -13.92 -2.61 -12.70
C TRP A 348 -15.16 -2.03 -13.40
N GLY A 349 -15.33 -2.26 -14.72
CA GLY A 349 -16.43 -1.69 -15.53
C GLY A 349 -16.08 -0.43 -16.35
N ASP A 350 -17.03 0.07 -17.16
CA ASP A 350 -16.85 1.17 -18.14
C ASP A 350 -16.78 2.58 -17.52
N GLY A 351 -16.40 2.71 -16.25
CA GLY A 351 -16.34 4.02 -15.60
C GLY A 351 -15.32 4.94 -16.25
N ILE A 352 -15.76 6.17 -16.51
CA ILE A 352 -14.99 7.21 -17.19
C ILE A 352 -13.88 7.70 -16.26
N VAL A 353 -12.63 7.44 -16.61
CA VAL A 353 -11.48 8.10 -15.99
C VAL A 353 -11.41 9.52 -16.56
N GLY A 354 -11.66 10.54 -15.73
CA GLY A 354 -11.50 11.94 -16.11
C GLY A 354 -10.02 12.26 -16.43
N MET A 355 -9.75 12.77 -17.62
CA MET A 355 -8.46 13.33 -17.99
C MET A 355 -8.51 14.85 -17.79
N VAL A 356 -7.59 15.40 -17.01
CA VAL A 356 -7.45 16.84 -16.85
C VAL A 356 -6.27 17.28 -17.70
N VAL A 357 -6.44 18.38 -18.43
CA VAL A 357 -5.39 18.90 -19.29
C VAL A 357 -5.08 20.31 -18.82
N LEU A 358 -3.82 20.52 -18.43
CA LEU A 358 -3.29 21.75 -17.82
C LEU A 358 -2.37 22.46 -18.81
N LYS A 359 -2.46 23.78 -18.87
CA LYS A 359 -1.49 24.62 -19.59
C LYS A 359 -0.52 25.22 -18.61
N LEU A 360 0.78 25.06 -18.83
CA LEU A 360 1.80 25.60 -17.94
C LEU A 360 2.57 26.76 -18.52
N LYS A 361 3.08 27.57 -17.61
CA LYS A 361 4.07 28.63 -17.83
C LYS A 361 5.15 28.56 -16.75
N LYS A 362 6.22 29.31 -16.97
CA LYS A 362 7.31 29.46 -16.01
C LYS A 362 6.77 29.89 -14.64
N GLY A 363 7.31 29.28 -13.57
CA GLY A 363 6.92 29.55 -12.19
C GLY A 363 5.68 28.80 -11.71
N ASP A 364 5.05 27.98 -12.54
CA ASP A 364 3.94 27.14 -12.12
C ASP A 364 4.41 25.99 -11.20
N VAL A 365 3.75 25.86 -10.05
CA VAL A 365 3.91 24.77 -9.08
C VAL A 365 2.74 23.82 -9.21
N ILE A 366 3.03 22.53 -9.37
CA ILE A 366 2.03 21.48 -9.57
C ILE A 366 2.29 20.32 -8.60
N PRO A 367 1.48 20.18 -7.55
CA PRO A 367 1.43 18.97 -6.75
C PRO A 367 0.97 17.77 -7.59
N VAL A 368 1.82 16.74 -7.64
CA VAL A 368 1.47 15.45 -8.22
C VAL A 368 1.35 14.43 -7.09
N ALA A 369 0.12 14.03 -6.78
CA ALA A 369 -0.13 13.03 -5.75
C ALA A 369 0.46 11.67 -6.13
N MET A 370 0.96 10.95 -5.12
CA MET A 370 1.52 9.61 -5.29
C MET A 370 0.54 8.67 -6.01
N GLY A 371 1.05 7.90 -6.97
CA GLY A 371 0.24 6.99 -7.80
C GLY A 371 -0.54 7.67 -8.94
N THR A 372 -0.38 8.98 -9.16
CA THR A 372 -0.98 9.71 -10.28
C THR A 372 -0.28 9.36 -11.60
N VAL A 373 -1.06 9.03 -12.62
CA VAL A 373 -0.57 8.90 -14.01
C VAL A 373 -0.59 10.27 -14.67
N SER A 374 0.56 10.75 -15.14
CA SER A 374 0.69 12.06 -15.81
C SER A 374 1.59 11.96 -17.03
N TRP A 375 1.22 12.67 -18.10
CA TRP A 375 1.98 12.76 -19.34
C TRP A 375 2.32 14.22 -19.62
N TRP A 376 3.52 14.46 -20.14
CA TRP A 376 4.04 15.79 -20.35
C TRP A 376 4.33 16.00 -21.83
N PHE A 377 3.94 17.15 -22.37
CA PHE A 377 4.18 17.50 -23.76
C PHE A 377 4.68 18.94 -23.88
N ASN A 378 5.81 19.11 -24.57
CA ASN A 378 6.34 20.42 -24.90
C ASN A 378 6.05 20.72 -26.37
N ASP A 379 5.21 21.73 -26.61
CA ASP A 379 4.90 22.27 -27.94
C ASP A 379 5.45 23.70 -28.11
N GLY A 380 6.34 24.11 -27.22
CA GLY A 380 6.99 25.42 -27.25
C GLY A 380 8.40 25.32 -27.82
N ASP A 381 8.88 26.44 -28.35
CA ASP A 381 10.26 26.56 -28.88
C ASP A 381 11.32 26.61 -27.77
N SER A 382 10.88 26.73 -26.51
CA SER A 382 11.74 26.79 -25.33
C SER A 382 11.93 25.40 -24.71
N GLU A 383 13.14 25.15 -24.20
CA GLU A 383 13.45 23.93 -23.46
C GLU A 383 12.58 23.83 -22.20
N PHE A 384 11.90 22.69 -22.03
CA PHE A 384 11.07 22.39 -20.88
C PHE A 384 11.75 21.27 -20.07
N VAL A 385 12.36 21.63 -18.94
CA VAL A 385 13.09 20.68 -18.08
C VAL A 385 12.15 20.13 -17.02
N ILE A 386 11.85 18.83 -17.10
CA ILE A 386 11.07 18.11 -16.08
C ILE A 386 12.01 17.17 -15.32
N TRP A 387 12.08 17.32 -14.01
CA TRP A 387 12.73 16.36 -13.14
C TRP A 387 11.67 15.45 -12.51
N GLY A 388 11.61 14.20 -12.99
CA GLY A 388 10.75 13.16 -12.45
C GLY A 388 9.75 12.59 -13.45
N SER A 389 10.12 11.49 -14.11
CA SER A 389 9.17 10.45 -14.54
C SER A 389 9.93 9.15 -14.83
N THR A 390 9.24 8.01 -14.73
CA THR A 390 9.80 6.66 -14.86
C THR A 390 10.16 6.31 -16.31
N VAL A 391 11.06 5.33 -16.44
CA VAL A 391 11.92 5.12 -17.62
C VAL A 391 11.23 4.38 -18.79
N GLN A 392 10.04 3.79 -18.61
CA GLN A 392 9.39 2.97 -19.66
C GLN A 392 7.87 2.81 -19.47
N GLY A 393 7.15 2.60 -20.58
CA GLY A 393 5.70 2.40 -20.59
C GLY A 393 5.29 1.03 -20.03
N ILE A 394 4.46 1.02 -18.98
CA ILE A 394 3.99 -0.18 -18.27
C ILE A 394 3.29 -1.19 -19.19
N MET A 395 2.64 -0.73 -20.26
CA MET A 395 1.93 -1.61 -21.20
C MET A 395 2.83 -2.60 -21.92
N GLY A 396 4.10 -2.25 -22.16
CA GLY A 396 5.06 -3.17 -22.77
C GLY A 396 5.41 -4.37 -21.89
N GLY A 397 5.10 -4.30 -20.59
CA GLY A 397 5.28 -5.41 -19.66
C GLY A 397 4.18 -6.45 -19.67
N PHE A 398 3.04 -6.20 -20.35
CA PHE A 398 1.96 -7.17 -20.47
C PHE A 398 1.96 -7.83 -21.85
N SER A 399 1.54 -9.10 -21.92
CA SER A 399 1.38 -9.76 -23.20
C SER A 399 0.24 -9.14 -24.03
N PRO A 400 0.34 -9.15 -25.37
CA PRO A 400 -0.73 -8.70 -26.27
C PRO A 400 -2.06 -9.44 -26.01
N GLU A 401 -2.01 -10.72 -25.63
CA GLU A 401 -3.18 -11.50 -25.22
C GLU A 401 -3.88 -10.90 -24.00
N PHE A 402 -3.12 -10.50 -22.97
CA PHE A 402 -3.68 -9.86 -21.78
C PHE A 402 -4.30 -8.50 -22.13
N LEU A 403 -3.58 -7.66 -22.88
CA LEU A 403 -4.08 -6.35 -23.31
C LEU A 403 -5.33 -6.45 -24.19
N SER A 404 -5.34 -7.40 -25.13
CA SER A 404 -6.47 -7.69 -26.01
C SER A 404 -7.74 -8.00 -25.22
N ARG A 405 -7.64 -8.86 -24.19
CA ARG A 405 -8.77 -9.20 -23.31
C ARG A 405 -9.18 -8.04 -22.42
N ALA A 406 -8.21 -7.38 -21.78
CA ALA A 406 -8.45 -6.29 -20.83
C ALA A 406 -9.21 -5.14 -21.48
N TYR A 407 -8.89 -4.84 -22.74
CA TYR A 407 -9.38 -3.66 -23.45
C TYR A 407 -10.30 -3.98 -24.62
N LYS A 408 -10.72 -5.25 -24.77
CA LYS A 408 -11.61 -5.71 -25.85
C LYS A 408 -11.12 -5.26 -27.24
N MET A 409 -9.83 -5.44 -27.50
CA MET A 409 -9.15 -5.04 -28.74
C MET A 409 -8.56 -6.26 -29.45
N ASN A 410 -8.33 -6.17 -30.76
CA ASN A 410 -7.71 -7.27 -31.49
C ASN A 410 -6.21 -7.41 -31.16
N LYS A 411 -5.58 -8.54 -31.54
CA LYS A 411 -4.17 -8.80 -31.22
C LYS A 411 -3.20 -7.79 -31.84
N ASP A 412 -3.51 -7.26 -33.03
CA ASP A 412 -2.65 -6.28 -33.70
C ASP A 412 -2.72 -4.91 -33.01
N GLU A 413 -3.91 -4.49 -32.59
CA GLU A 413 -4.12 -3.31 -31.74
C GLU A 413 -3.37 -3.44 -30.41
N ALA A 414 -3.46 -4.61 -29.77
CA ALA A 414 -2.77 -4.91 -28.52
C ALA A 414 -1.25 -4.93 -28.68
N ASN A 415 -0.74 -5.52 -29.77
CA ASN A 415 0.68 -5.52 -30.13
C ASN A 415 1.19 -4.09 -30.36
N LYS A 416 0.40 -3.26 -31.06
CA LYS A 416 0.71 -1.84 -31.25
C LYS A 416 0.74 -1.11 -29.91
N LEU A 417 -0.24 -1.33 -29.03
CA LEU A 417 -0.30 -0.73 -27.71
C LEU A 417 0.90 -1.12 -26.83
N ALA A 418 1.28 -2.40 -26.81
CA ALA A 418 2.44 -2.90 -26.06
C ALA A 418 3.75 -2.27 -26.54
N LYS A 419 3.86 -1.98 -27.85
CA LYS A 419 5.07 -1.45 -28.49
C LYS A 419 5.04 0.05 -28.74
N ILE A 420 3.98 0.75 -28.31
CA ILE A 420 3.72 2.12 -28.75
C ILE A 420 4.78 3.13 -28.28
N GLN A 421 5.39 2.84 -27.13
CA GLN A 421 6.38 3.68 -26.49
C GLN A 421 7.76 3.07 -26.73
N THR A 422 8.37 3.33 -27.89
CA THR A 422 9.74 2.88 -28.20
C THR A 422 10.83 3.81 -27.67
N GLY A 423 10.47 5.05 -27.31
CA GLY A 423 11.37 6.00 -26.67
C GLY A 423 11.23 6.04 -25.14
N VAL A 424 12.36 6.24 -24.47
CA VAL A 424 12.45 6.42 -23.02
C VAL A 424 12.24 7.90 -22.70
N LEU A 425 11.32 8.21 -21.77
CA LEU A 425 11.03 9.55 -21.22
C LEU A 425 10.45 10.58 -22.19
N ILE A 426 11.15 10.87 -23.29
CA ILE A 426 10.80 11.93 -24.24
C ILE A 426 10.67 11.30 -25.62
N ILE A 427 9.48 11.41 -26.23
CA ILE A 427 9.21 10.94 -27.58
C ILE A 427 8.79 12.14 -28.41
N LYS A 428 9.43 12.34 -29.56
CA LYS A 428 8.97 13.32 -30.55
C LYS A 428 7.66 12.82 -31.14
N LEU A 429 6.58 13.60 -30.99
CA LEU A 429 5.30 13.29 -31.62
C LEU A 429 5.47 13.23 -33.14
N GLN A 430 4.82 12.24 -33.76
CA GLN A 430 4.75 12.15 -35.22
C GLN A 430 3.98 13.35 -35.77
N GLU A 431 4.44 13.88 -36.91
CA GLU A 431 3.77 14.98 -37.62
C GLU A 431 2.28 14.68 -37.82
N GLY A 432 1.41 15.67 -37.54
CA GLY A 432 -0.03 15.57 -37.70
C GLY A 432 -0.82 15.09 -36.48
N LYS A 433 -0.18 14.74 -35.36
CA LYS A 433 -0.87 14.35 -34.10
C LYS A 433 -0.97 15.52 -33.12
N THR A 434 -2.13 15.71 -32.47
CA THR A 434 -2.38 16.80 -31.52
C THR A 434 -2.87 16.31 -30.16
N MET A 435 -2.67 17.12 -29.12
CA MET A 435 -3.12 16.82 -27.75
C MET A 435 -4.51 17.43 -27.46
N PRO A 436 -5.27 16.88 -26.48
CA PRO A 436 -6.57 17.43 -26.10
C PRO A 436 -6.42 18.86 -25.58
N LYS A 437 -7.46 19.69 -25.69
CA LYS A 437 -7.38 21.10 -25.25
C LYS A 437 -7.36 21.23 -23.71
N PRO A 438 -6.61 22.19 -23.15
CA PRO A 438 -6.63 22.47 -21.71
C PRO A 438 -8.02 22.90 -21.27
N ASN A 439 -8.40 22.53 -20.05
CA ASN A 439 -9.56 23.10 -19.37
C ASN A 439 -9.06 24.20 -18.42
N GLU A 440 -9.32 25.46 -18.77
CA GLU A 440 -8.85 26.62 -17.99
C GLU A 440 -9.37 26.62 -16.55
N ASN A 441 -10.60 26.16 -16.32
CA ASN A 441 -11.18 26.06 -14.98
C ASN A 441 -10.45 25.04 -14.09
N ASN A 442 -9.90 23.99 -14.68
CA ASN A 442 -9.09 23.00 -13.94
C ASN A 442 -7.66 23.50 -13.74
N THR A 443 -7.09 24.22 -14.71
CA THR A 443 -5.76 24.83 -14.61
C THR A 443 -5.66 25.74 -13.39
N ASN A 444 -6.64 26.62 -13.18
CA ASN A 444 -6.63 27.56 -12.05
C ASN A 444 -6.79 26.91 -10.66
N LYS A 445 -7.28 25.66 -10.59
CA LYS A 445 -7.45 24.92 -9.33
C LYS A 445 -6.25 24.04 -8.97
N LEU A 446 -5.45 23.67 -9.96
CA LEU A 446 -4.41 22.63 -9.84
C LEU A 446 -3.00 23.16 -10.11
N VAL A 447 -2.89 24.45 -10.42
CA VAL A 447 -1.63 25.13 -10.72
C VAL A 447 -1.55 26.40 -9.89
N TYR A 448 -0.41 26.61 -9.23
CA TYR A 448 -0.11 27.83 -8.52
C TYR A 448 1.16 28.47 -9.06
N ASN A 449 1.05 29.66 -9.65
CA ASN A 449 2.23 30.36 -10.16
C ASN A 449 2.94 31.11 -9.02
N ILE A 450 4.05 30.54 -8.52
CA ILE A 450 4.80 31.10 -7.40
C ILE A 450 5.62 32.34 -7.80
N GLU A 451 5.95 32.52 -9.09
CA GLU A 451 6.65 33.70 -9.57
C GLU A 451 5.75 34.93 -9.71
N ALA A 452 4.48 34.74 -10.06
CA ALA A 452 3.48 35.79 -10.22
C ALA A 452 2.79 36.16 -8.88
N ALA A 453 2.94 35.34 -7.85
CA ALA A 453 2.39 35.61 -6.53
C ALA A 453 3.15 36.73 -5.81
N LEU A 454 2.43 37.46 -4.95
CA LEU A 454 3.04 38.46 -4.07
C LEU A 454 4.04 37.78 -3.11
N PRO A 455 5.23 38.36 -2.90
CA PRO A 455 6.21 37.80 -1.99
C PRO A 455 5.71 37.91 -0.54
N ASP A 456 5.95 36.86 0.24
CA ASP A 456 5.69 36.85 1.68
C ASP A 456 6.67 37.75 2.43
N ILE A 457 7.90 37.78 1.95
CA ILE A 457 8.98 38.58 2.50
C ILE A 457 9.60 39.34 1.34
N LEU A 458 9.65 40.65 1.47
CA LEU A 458 10.35 41.54 0.55
C LEU A 458 11.27 42.44 1.37
N VAL A 459 12.57 42.29 1.19
CA VAL A 459 13.58 43.12 1.84
C VAL A 459 14.24 43.98 0.79
N LYS A 460 14.14 45.31 0.95
CA LYS A 460 14.80 46.27 0.06
C LYS A 460 16.30 45.93 -0.03
N ASN A 461 16.81 45.76 -1.23
CA ASN A 461 18.18 45.33 -1.54
C ASN A 461 18.60 43.93 -1.02
N GLY A 462 17.78 43.24 -0.22
CA GLY A 462 18.03 41.86 0.25
C GLY A 462 17.42 40.78 -0.66
N GLY A 463 16.32 41.10 -1.33
CA GLY A 463 15.61 40.17 -2.22
C GLY A 463 14.22 39.82 -1.69
N GLN A 464 13.66 38.72 -2.19
CA GLN A 464 12.31 38.30 -1.88
C GLN A 464 12.16 36.79 -1.69
N VAL A 465 11.14 36.41 -0.92
CA VAL A 465 10.72 35.04 -0.65
C VAL A 465 9.25 34.92 -0.94
N THR A 466 8.88 33.92 -1.72
CA THR A 466 7.48 33.54 -1.97
C THR A 466 7.30 32.08 -1.62
N THR A 467 6.29 31.76 -0.84
CA THR A 467 5.92 30.39 -0.45
C THR A 467 4.63 29.96 -1.14
N SER A 468 4.54 28.67 -1.41
CA SER A 468 3.32 27.96 -1.77
C SER A 468 3.08 26.91 -0.69
N THR A 469 2.08 27.16 0.14
CA THR A 469 1.65 26.31 1.26
C THR A 469 0.18 25.95 1.07
N GLU A 470 -0.34 25.00 1.85
CA GLU A 470 -1.76 24.63 1.83
C GLU A 470 -2.68 25.86 1.96
N ALA A 471 -2.33 26.83 2.80
CA ALA A 471 -3.13 28.04 3.02
C ALA A 471 -3.32 28.89 1.74
N LYS A 472 -2.33 28.90 0.85
CA LYS A 472 -2.38 29.63 -0.42
C LYS A 472 -2.80 28.76 -1.60
N PHE A 473 -2.53 27.46 -1.48
CA PHE A 473 -2.77 26.47 -2.50
C PHE A 473 -3.26 25.17 -1.86
N PRO A 474 -4.57 25.05 -1.57
CA PRO A 474 -5.13 23.94 -0.79
C PRO A 474 -4.86 22.54 -1.36
N PHE A 475 -4.57 22.43 -2.66
CA PHE A 475 -4.24 21.14 -3.26
C PHE A 475 -2.91 20.55 -2.75
N LEU A 476 -2.03 21.36 -2.16
CA LEU A 476 -0.80 20.88 -1.52
C LEU A 476 -1.05 19.96 -0.32
N ASP A 477 -2.22 20.02 0.33
CA ASP A 477 -2.59 19.08 1.40
C ASP A 477 -2.58 17.63 0.91
N GLN A 478 -2.92 17.38 -0.35
CA GLN A 478 -2.94 16.02 -0.91
C GLN A 478 -1.55 15.40 -1.09
N VAL A 479 -0.49 16.22 -1.09
CA VAL A 479 0.89 15.74 -1.28
C VAL A 479 1.75 15.90 -0.04
N GLU A 480 1.26 16.60 0.99
CA GLU A 480 1.98 16.87 2.24
C GLU A 480 3.33 17.60 2.03
N LEU A 481 3.41 18.45 1.00
CA LEU A 481 4.60 19.23 0.63
C LEU A 481 4.29 20.73 0.60
N SER A 482 5.33 21.54 0.76
CA SER A 482 5.30 22.99 0.53
C SER A 482 6.46 23.39 -0.36
N ALA A 483 6.32 24.51 -1.05
CA ALA A 483 7.34 25.04 -1.95
C ALA A 483 7.71 26.48 -1.59
N LYS A 484 8.95 26.86 -1.90
CA LYS A 484 9.48 28.20 -1.65
C LYS A 484 10.39 28.64 -2.79
N LEU A 485 10.14 29.83 -3.31
CA LEU A 485 11.00 30.52 -4.26
C LEU A 485 11.73 31.64 -3.52
N VAL A 486 13.06 31.64 -3.59
CA VAL A 486 13.91 32.68 -3.00
C VAL A 486 14.68 33.36 -4.13
N LYS A 487 14.56 34.68 -4.23
CA LYS A 487 15.34 35.53 -5.15
C LYS A 487 16.16 36.52 -4.33
N LEU A 488 17.47 36.29 -4.23
CA LEU A 488 18.40 37.18 -3.56
C LEU A 488 19.03 38.14 -4.56
N ASN A 489 19.12 39.41 -4.16
CA ASN A 489 19.85 40.42 -4.92
C ASN A 489 21.37 40.17 -4.82
N ALA A 490 22.14 40.91 -5.62
CA ALA A 490 23.60 40.85 -5.59
C ALA A 490 24.15 41.03 -4.18
N ASN A 491 25.03 40.11 -3.76
CA ASN A 491 25.68 40.11 -2.44
C ASN A 491 24.74 40.02 -1.22
N ALA A 492 23.46 39.70 -1.43
CA ALA A 492 22.49 39.55 -0.35
C ALA A 492 22.59 38.18 0.32
N MET A 493 22.28 38.13 1.62
CA MET A 493 22.28 36.90 2.40
C MET A 493 20.84 36.47 2.75
N PHE A 494 20.55 35.19 2.53
CA PHE A 494 19.46 34.51 3.23
C PHE A 494 20.01 34.03 4.57
N SER A 495 19.50 34.62 5.66
CA SER A 495 19.99 34.36 7.01
C SER A 495 19.90 32.88 7.40
N PRO A 496 20.73 32.41 8.35
CA PRO A 496 20.67 31.03 8.82
C PRO A 496 19.27 30.66 9.32
N THR A 497 18.70 29.58 8.78
CA THR A 497 17.35 29.08 9.13
C THR A 497 17.33 27.55 9.19
N TYR A 498 16.35 26.98 9.88
CA TYR A 498 16.11 25.53 9.96
C TYR A 498 14.62 25.23 10.01
N THR A 499 14.24 23.99 9.73
CA THR A 499 12.86 23.48 9.87
C THR A 499 12.62 22.99 11.30
N THR A 500 11.54 23.44 11.93
CA THR A 500 11.21 23.10 13.34
C THR A 500 10.34 21.86 13.47
N ASP A 501 9.73 21.39 12.39
CA ASP A 501 8.73 20.31 12.34
C ASP A 501 9.32 18.97 11.87
N SER A 502 10.63 18.78 12.03
CA SER A 502 11.38 17.59 11.58
C SER A 502 11.34 17.31 10.07
N SER A 503 10.90 18.27 9.25
CA SER A 503 10.87 18.15 7.80
C SER A 503 12.26 18.27 7.16
N VAL A 504 12.39 17.71 5.97
CA VAL A 504 13.59 17.78 5.12
C VAL A 504 13.33 18.79 4.00
N GLN A 505 14.34 19.60 3.66
CA GLN A 505 14.25 20.57 2.56
C GLN A 505 15.15 20.15 1.39
N LEU A 506 14.60 20.15 0.18
CA LEU A 506 15.34 20.00 -1.06
C LEU A 506 15.46 21.37 -1.72
N ILE A 507 16.67 21.83 -2.05
CA ILE A 507 16.94 23.15 -2.61
C ILE A 507 17.59 22.98 -3.98
N TYR A 508 16.92 23.49 -5.01
CA TYR A 508 17.41 23.54 -6.38
C TYR A 508 17.77 24.98 -6.75
N PHE A 509 18.95 25.18 -7.34
CA PHE A 509 19.40 26.50 -7.78
C PHE A 509 19.04 26.72 -9.25
N VAL A 510 18.29 27.80 -9.51
CA VAL A 510 17.69 28.11 -10.81
C VAL A 510 18.54 29.13 -11.57
N LYS A 511 19.11 30.11 -10.88
CA LYS A 511 19.89 31.20 -11.49
C LYS A 511 20.94 31.73 -10.52
N GLY A 512 22.04 32.25 -11.07
CA GLY A 512 23.07 32.94 -10.30
C GLY A 512 24.04 31.99 -9.61
N ILE A 513 25.07 32.59 -9.02
CA ILE A 513 26.13 31.88 -8.29
C ILE A 513 26.14 32.43 -6.87
N GLY A 514 26.37 31.57 -5.88
CA GLY A 514 26.46 31.98 -4.48
C GLY A 514 27.14 30.93 -3.62
N GLN A 515 27.32 31.23 -2.34
CA GLN A 515 27.83 30.31 -1.34
C GLN A 515 26.69 29.76 -0.49
N ILE A 516 26.73 28.47 -0.16
CA ILE A 516 25.82 27.87 0.82
C ILE A 516 26.62 27.23 1.95
N GLN A 517 26.13 27.40 3.17
CA GLN A 517 26.65 26.72 4.35
C GLN A 517 25.54 25.93 5.03
N ILE A 518 25.87 24.73 5.50
CA ILE A 518 25.00 23.88 6.30
C ILE A 518 25.71 23.50 7.60
N VAL A 519 25.04 23.70 8.72
CA VAL A 519 25.50 23.33 10.06
C VAL A 519 24.62 22.21 10.60
N GLY A 520 25.25 21.13 11.05
CA GLY A 520 24.57 19.97 11.61
C GLY A 520 24.08 20.20 13.04
N ILE A 521 23.27 19.27 13.55
CA ILE A 521 22.69 19.33 14.92
C ILE A 521 23.74 19.34 16.05
N ASN A 522 24.99 18.98 15.76
CA ASN A 522 26.10 19.06 16.70
C ASN A 522 26.82 20.42 16.67
N GLY A 523 26.28 21.41 15.95
CA GLY A 523 26.87 22.74 15.80
C GLY A 523 28.06 22.82 14.85
N LYS A 524 28.44 21.72 14.18
CA LYS A 524 29.55 21.71 13.23
C LYS A 524 29.08 22.02 11.82
N GLN A 525 29.84 22.84 11.09
CA GLN A 525 29.67 23.00 9.65
C GLN A 525 29.92 21.67 8.94
N VAL A 526 28.92 21.21 8.20
CA VAL A 526 28.95 19.95 7.44
C VAL A 526 29.04 20.19 5.93
N LEU A 527 28.71 21.40 5.48
CA LEU A 527 28.83 21.80 4.08
C LEU A 527 29.19 23.28 4.00
N ASP A 528 30.11 23.62 3.09
CA ASP A 528 30.42 24.97 2.66
C ASP A 528 30.90 24.90 1.21
N THR A 529 30.06 25.35 0.29
CA THR A 529 30.33 25.20 -1.13
C THR A 529 29.70 26.31 -1.95
N GLU A 530 30.32 26.60 -3.09
CA GLU A 530 29.69 27.39 -4.13
C GLU A 530 28.54 26.58 -4.77
N VAL A 531 27.46 27.27 -5.10
CA VAL A 531 26.29 26.75 -5.80
C VAL A 531 26.04 27.57 -7.05
N LYS A 532 25.61 26.88 -8.11
CA LYS A 532 25.30 27.45 -9.43
C LYS A 532 24.05 26.77 -10.02
N PRO A 533 23.48 27.28 -11.12
CA PRO A 533 22.26 26.71 -11.69
C PRO A 533 22.42 25.22 -12.00
N GLY A 534 21.40 24.43 -11.65
CA GLY A 534 21.42 22.97 -11.80
C GLY A 534 21.87 22.20 -10.56
N HIS A 535 22.49 22.86 -9.56
CA HIS A 535 22.82 22.19 -8.30
C HIS A 535 21.55 21.89 -7.48
N LEU A 536 21.51 20.70 -6.87
CA LEU A 536 20.47 20.24 -5.93
C LEU A 536 21.12 19.88 -4.60
N LEU A 537 20.56 20.37 -3.49
CA LEU A 537 21.01 20.08 -2.14
C LEU A 537 19.87 19.57 -1.27
N VAL A 538 20.20 18.67 -0.35
CA VAL A 538 19.27 18.17 0.67
C VAL A 538 19.73 18.73 2.02
N VAL A 539 18.84 19.41 2.73
CA VAL A 539 19.03 19.87 4.10
C VAL A 539 18.28 18.93 5.03
N PRO A 540 18.98 18.09 5.82
CA PRO A 540 18.36 17.21 6.79
C PRO A 540 17.55 17.96 7.85
N ARG A 541 16.67 17.22 8.54
CA ARG A 541 15.90 17.74 9.66
C ARG A 541 16.79 18.43 10.70
N PHE A 542 16.37 19.60 11.18
CA PHE A 542 17.06 20.43 12.17
C PHE A 542 18.45 20.98 11.77
N PHE A 543 18.88 20.79 10.53
CA PHE A 543 20.14 21.40 10.08
C PHE A 543 19.88 22.86 9.73
N VAL A 544 20.84 23.71 10.07
CA VAL A 544 20.78 25.14 9.78
C VAL A 544 21.41 25.40 8.42
N VAL A 545 20.70 26.11 7.55
CA VAL A 545 21.16 26.48 6.20
C VAL A 545 21.20 28.00 6.05
N ALA A 546 22.29 28.50 5.47
CA ALA A 546 22.47 29.90 5.10
C ALA A 546 22.91 30.01 3.63
N LYS A 547 22.51 31.07 2.94
CA LYS A 547 22.84 31.29 1.52
C LYS A 547 23.38 32.71 1.35
N LEU A 548 24.47 32.87 0.62
CA LEU A 548 25.01 34.16 0.23
C LEU A 548 25.02 34.25 -1.30
N ALA A 549 24.33 35.24 -1.85
CA ALA A 549 24.35 35.49 -3.29
C ALA A 549 25.67 36.13 -3.70
N GLY A 550 26.21 35.76 -4.86
CA GLY A 550 27.32 36.48 -5.50
C GLY A 550 26.85 37.78 -6.17
N GLY A 551 27.74 38.42 -6.93
CA GLY A 551 27.48 39.71 -7.58
C GLY A 551 26.34 39.71 -8.62
N GLY A 552 25.93 38.54 -9.12
CA GLY A 552 24.81 38.38 -10.05
C GLY A 552 23.45 38.09 -9.39
N GLY A 553 23.38 38.05 -8.06
CA GLY A 553 22.23 37.54 -7.32
C GLY A 553 22.15 36.01 -7.32
N LEU A 554 21.13 35.46 -6.66
CA LEU A 554 20.92 34.01 -6.55
C LEU A 554 19.44 33.68 -6.47
N GLU A 555 18.99 32.73 -7.29
CA GLU A 555 17.60 32.25 -7.29
C GLU A 555 17.57 30.75 -6.99
N SER A 556 16.74 30.36 -6.02
CA SER A 556 16.55 28.96 -5.64
C SER A 556 15.08 28.63 -5.43
N PHE A 557 14.68 27.45 -5.89
CA PHE A 557 13.40 26.84 -5.61
C PHE A 557 13.61 25.69 -4.62
N SER A 558 12.79 25.59 -3.58
CA SER A 558 12.90 24.50 -2.62
C SER A 558 11.56 23.86 -2.32
N VAL A 559 11.58 22.55 -2.10
CA VAL A 559 10.45 21.75 -1.63
C VAL A 559 10.75 21.26 -0.22
N THR A 560 9.78 21.37 0.68
CA THR A 560 9.88 20.89 2.06
C THR A 560 8.91 19.74 2.27
N THR A 561 9.31 18.69 3.00
CA THR A 561 8.44 17.56 3.37
C THR A 561 7.51 17.93 4.53
N SER A 562 6.75 19.01 4.35
CA SER A 562 5.77 19.54 5.30
C SER A 562 4.70 20.33 4.54
N ARG A 563 3.50 20.44 5.12
CA ARG A 563 2.41 21.26 4.58
C ARG A 563 2.60 22.77 4.79
N LYS A 564 3.55 23.15 5.66
CA LYS A 564 3.73 24.52 6.16
C LYS A 564 4.85 25.29 5.46
#